data_AF-E6VRV7-F1
#
_entry.id   AF-E6VRV7-F1
#
_cell.length_a   1.000
_cell.length_b   1.000
_cell.length_c   1.000
_cell.angle_alpha   90.00
_cell.angle_beta   90.00
_cell.angle_gamma   90.00
#
_symmetry.space_group_name_H-M   'P 1'
#
loop_
_entity.id
_entity.type
_entity.pdbx_description
1 polymer ?
#
loop_
_entity_poly.entity_id
_entity_poly.type
_entity_poly.pdbx_seq_one_letter_code
_entity_poly.pdbx_strand_id
1 'polypeptide(L)' 'MNASGITGAMTLLDVVHAHPATEPVFRSRDGQAGVCLLCAALFETLESVAATYGLDLDALLADLNRAAALPAADH' A
#
# COMPACT_ATOMS: atom_id res chain seq x y z
N MET A 1 0.69 15.87 -15.98
CA MET A 1 -0.66 15.55 -15.48
C MET A 1 -0.47 14.66 -14.26
N ASN A 2 -0.51 15.20 -13.05
CA ASN A 2 -0.17 14.44 -11.83
C ASN A 2 -1.44 13.82 -11.28
N ALA A 3 -1.79 12.63 -11.77
CA ALA A 3 -2.77 11.79 -11.12
C ALA A 3 -2.12 11.17 -9.88
N SER A 4 -2.00 11.95 -8.80
CA SER A 4 -1.37 11.57 -7.51
C SER A 4 -2.22 10.60 -6.67
N GLY A 5 -3.08 9.82 -7.31
CA GLY A 5 -3.94 8.85 -6.63
C GLY A 5 -3.31 7.46 -6.70
N ILE A 6 -3.13 6.84 -5.54
CA ILE A 6 -2.71 5.43 -5.47
C ILE A 6 -3.89 4.58 -5.93
N THR A 7 -3.64 3.65 -6.86
CA THR A 7 -4.67 2.79 -7.47
C THR A 7 -4.33 1.31 -7.30
N GLY A 8 -5.36 0.45 -7.38
CA GLY A 8 -5.24 -0.99 -7.20
C GLY A 8 -4.24 -1.69 -8.12
N ALA A 9 -4.01 -1.11 -9.31
CA ALA A 9 -3.11 -1.64 -10.33
C ALA A 9 -1.62 -1.37 -10.05
N MET A 10 -1.30 -0.49 -9.09
CA MET A 10 0.06 -0.24 -8.67
C MET A 10 0.58 -1.40 -7.80
N THR A 11 1.88 -1.65 -7.88
CA THR A 11 2.54 -2.67 -7.04
C THR A 11 2.91 -2.08 -5.69
N LEU A 12 3.04 -2.93 -4.66
CA LEU A 12 3.48 -2.49 -3.33
C LEU A 12 4.82 -1.74 -3.42
N LEU A 13 5.76 -2.26 -4.22
CA LEU A 13 7.04 -1.60 -4.46
C LEU A 13 6.88 -0.21 -5.09
N ASP A 14 6.07 -0.06 -6.13
CA ASP A 14 5.88 1.22 -6.82
C ASP A 14 5.30 2.27 -5.86
N VAL A 15 4.33 1.86 -5.03
CA VAL A 15 3.69 2.72 -4.04
C VAL A 15 4.64 3.14 -2.92
N VAL A 16 5.38 2.20 -2.32
CA VAL A 16 6.35 2.54 -1.26
C VAL A 16 7.51 3.37 -1.81
N HIS A 17 7.95 3.09 -3.04
CA HIS A 17 9.01 3.84 -3.71
C HIS A 17 8.57 5.27 -4.04
N ALA A 18 7.34 5.47 -4.52
CA ALA A 18 6.79 6.80 -4.78
C ALA A 18 6.37 7.54 -3.50
N HIS A 19 5.87 6.80 -2.50
CA HIS A 19 5.30 7.31 -1.26
C HIS A 19 5.78 6.47 -0.06
N PRO A 20 6.98 6.72 0.47
CA PRO A 20 7.52 5.94 1.60
C PRO A 20 6.67 6.05 2.87
N ALA A 21 5.87 7.10 3.02
CA ALA A 21 4.89 7.27 4.10
C ALA A 21 3.81 6.16 4.13
N THR A 22 3.65 5.38 3.06
CA THR A 22 2.70 4.27 2.97
C THR A 22 3.23 2.96 3.57
N GLU A 23 4.54 2.82 3.79
CA GLU A 23 5.13 1.64 4.42
C GLU A 23 4.47 1.20 5.75
N PRO A 24 4.17 2.11 6.71
CA PRO A 24 3.47 1.74 7.95
C PRO A 24 2.05 1.23 7.72
N VAL A 25 1.38 1.64 6.63
CA VAL A 25 0.04 1.14 6.27
C VAL A 25 0.13 -0.35 5.94
N PHE A 26 1.10 -0.76 5.12
CA PHE A 26 1.34 -2.17 4.80
C PHE A 26 1.68 -2.98 6.04
N ARG A 27 2.57 -2.46 6.89
CA ARG A 27 2.95 -3.08 8.17
C ARG A 27 1.74 -3.32 9.09
N SER A 28 0.78 -2.39 9.11
CA SER A 28 -0.44 -2.56 9.90
C SER A 28 -1.33 -3.69 9.37
N ARG A 29 -1.20 -4.07 8.09
CA ARG A 29 -1.97 -5.15 7.46
C ARG A 29 -1.24 -6.50 7.50
N ASP A 30 0.06 -6.53 7.75
CA ASP A 30 0.83 -7.78 7.90
C ASP A 30 0.20 -8.72 8.94
N GLY A 31 -0.32 -8.18 10.05
CA GLY A 31 -1.02 -8.96 11.07
C GLY A 31 -2.33 -9.60 10.58
N GLN A 32 -3.04 -8.93 9.65
CA GLN A 32 -4.27 -9.45 9.05
C GLN A 32 -3.96 -10.46 7.93
N ALA A 33 -2.93 -10.19 7.13
CA ALA A 33 -2.45 -11.10 6.08
C ALA A 33 -1.76 -12.36 6.65
N GLY A 34 -1.30 -12.31 7.91
CA GLY A 34 -0.55 -13.40 8.55
C GLY A 34 0.89 -13.55 8.05
N VAL A 35 1.32 -12.67 7.13
CA VAL A 35 2.66 -12.63 6.54
C VAL A 35 3.07 -11.18 6.31
N CYS A 36 4.37 -10.93 6.16
CA CYS A 36 4.86 -9.63 5.74
C CYS A 36 4.50 -9.40 4.26
N LEU A 37 3.57 -8.49 3.99
CA LEU A 37 3.10 -8.17 2.64
C LEU A 37 4.24 -7.62 1.77
N LEU A 38 5.13 -6.82 2.36
CA LEU A 38 6.31 -6.28 1.68
C LEU A 38 7.36 -7.37 1.35
N CYS A 39 7.34 -8.52 2.02
CA CYS A 39 8.24 -9.63 1.68
C CYS A 39 7.58 -10.62 0.72
N ALA A 40 6.31 -10.95 0.97
CA ALA A 40 5.59 -11.98 0.24
C ALA A 40 5.02 -11.49 -1.10
N ALA A 41 4.72 -10.18 -1.20
CA ALA A 41 3.93 -9.61 -2.28
C ALA A 41 4.48 -8.26 -2.78
N LEU A 42 5.80 -8.02 -2.63
CA LEU A 42 6.46 -6.77 -2.99
C LEU A 42 6.19 -6.33 -4.44
N PHE A 43 6.19 -7.29 -5.36
CA PHE A 43 6.01 -7.07 -6.80
C PHE A 43 4.57 -7.28 -7.27
N GLU A 44 3.68 -7.69 -6.37
CA GLU A 44 2.26 -7.89 -6.68
C GLU A 44 1.49 -6.57 -6.62
N THR A 45 0.38 -6.52 -7.34
CA THR A 45 -0.53 -5.37 -7.32
C THR A 45 -1.38 -5.35 -6.04
N LEU A 46 -1.78 -4.17 -5.60
CA LEU A 46 -2.66 -4.01 -4.43
C LEU A 46 -3.96 -4.82 -4.59
N GLU A 47 -4.51 -4.89 -5.80
CA GLU A 47 -5.67 -5.74 -6.14
C GLU A 47 -5.40 -7.24 -5.90
N SER A 48 -4.27 -7.75 -6.40
CA SER A 48 -3.89 -9.15 -6.25
C SER A 48 -3.67 -9.50 -4.78
N VAL A 49 -2.98 -8.63 -4.05
CA VAL A 49 -2.72 -8.79 -2.61
C VAL A 49 -4.03 -8.78 -1.82
N ALA A 50 -4.92 -7.82 -2.08
CA ALA A 50 -6.21 -7.75 -1.41
C ALA A 50 -7.03 -9.02 -1.64
N ALA A 51 -7.08 -9.52 -2.87
CA ALA A 51 -7.79 -10.76 -3.21
C ALA A 51 -7.14 -12.01 -2.57
N THR A 52 -5.81 -12.09 -2.58
CA THR A 52 -5.04 -13.25 -2.10
C THR A 52 -5.10 -13.39 -0.58
N TYR A 53 -4.99 -12.27 0.14
CA TYR A 53 -4.95 -12.25 1.61
C TYR A 53 -6.30 -11.88 2.24
N GLY A 54 -7.34 -11.67 1.44
CA GLY A 54 -8.69 -11.32 1.91
C GLY A 54 -8.74 -9.95 2.59
N LEU A 55 -7.98 -8.98 2.09
CA LEU A 55 -7.99 -7.60 2.58
C LEU A 55 -9.02 -6.77 1.81
N ASP A 56 -9.63 -5.79 2.47
CA ASP A 56 -10.46 -4.79 1.80
C ASP A 56 -9.61 -3.84 0.96
N LEU A 57 -9.68 -4.00 -0.36
CA LEU A 57 -8.95 -3.17 -1.33
C LEU A 57 -9.31 -1.69 -1.19
N ASP A 58 -10.60 -1.37 -1.06
CA ASP A 58 -11.06 0.02 -0.94
C ASP A 58 -10.51 0.69 0.33
N ALA A 59 -10.57 -0.02 1.46
CA ALA A 59 -10.01 0.45 2.72
C ALA A 59 -8.48 0.60 2.66
N LEU A 60 -7.79 -0.31 1.96
CA LEU A 60 -6.34 -0.22 1.75
C LEU A 60 -6.00 1.01 0.91
N LEU A 61 -6.66 1.21 -0.23
CA LEU A 61 -6.43 2.36 -1.10
C LEU A 61 -6.74 3.69 -0.41
N ALA A 62 -7.81 3.76 0.40
CA ALA A 62 -8.14 4.95 1.16
C ALA A 62 -7.04 5.32 2.17
N ASP A 63 -6.52 4.33 2.90
CA ASP A 63 -5.46 4.55 3.90
C ASP A 63 -4.13 4.93 3.24
N LEU A 64 -3.79 4.28 2.12
CA LEU A 64 -2.61 4.61 1.32
C LEU A 64 -2.68 6.03 0.75
N ASN A 65 -3.80 6.41 0.13
CA ASN A 65 -3.98 7.77 -0.38
C ASN A 65 -3.92 8.81 0.75
N ARG A 66 -4.43 8.48 1.93
CA ARG A 66 -4.34 9.35 3.10
C ARG A 66 -2.90 9.52 3.58
N ALA A 67 -2.14 8.42 3.66
CA ALA A 67 -0.73 8.44 4.04
C ALA A 67 0.14 9.19 3.02
N ALA A 68 -0.15 9.03 1.72
CA ALA A 68 0.54 9.74 0.64
C ALA A 68 0.21 11.24 0.59
N ALA A 69 -1.01 11.62 1.00
CA ALA A 69 -1.43 13.03 1.09
C ALA A 69 -0.90 13.75 2.34
N LEU A 70 -0.49 13.01 3.37
CA LEU A 70 0.18 13.58 4.53
C LEU A 70 1.61 13.97 4.12
N PRO A 71 2.03 15.24 4.29
CA PRO A 71 3.43 15.60 4.07
C PRO A 71 4.25 14.82 5.09
N ALA A 72 5.07 13.88 4.60
CA ALA A 72 5.97 13.10 5.41
C ALA A 72 6.82 14.06 6.26
N ALA A 73 6.55 14.10 7.55
CA ALA A 73 7.36 14.83 8.48
C ALA A 73 8.69 14.07 8.65
N ASP A 74 9.70 14.61 7.98
CA ASP A 74 11.10 14.64 8.39
C ASP A 74 12.04 13.47 8.01
N HIS A 75 13.27 13.90 7.70
CA HIS A 75 14.42 13.24 7.09
C HIS A 75 15.32 12.52 8.10
#